data_AF-A0A9D3XN27-F1
#
_entry.id   AF-A0A9D3XN27-F1
#
_cell.length_a   1.000
_cell.length_b   1.000
_cell.length_c   1.000
_cell.angle_alpha   90.00
_cell.angle_beta   90.00
_cell.angle_gamma   90.00
#
_symmetry.space_group_name_H-M   'P 1'
#
loop_
_entity.id
_entity.type
_entity.pdbx_description
1 polymer ?
#
loop_
_entity_poly.entity_id
_entity_poly.type
_entity_poly.pdbx_seq_one_letter_code
_entity_poly.pdbx_strand_id
1 'polypeptide(L)' 'DFLLRYKGFLDRWIGLQREPDQPWRWPNGTEFDNRFPIRGGGDCVFLIDEDWFGSSRCRTWRRWICSKPDARTMGKG' A
#
# COMPACT_ATOMS: atom_id res chain seq x y z
N ASP A 1 8.15 -7.42 -6.13
CA ASP A 1 9.43 -8.00 -5.72
C ASP A 1 10.14 -7.30 -4.55
N PHE A 2 10.73 -6.10 -4.71
CA PHE A 2 11.56 -5.46 -3.67
C PHE A 2 10.89 -5.28 -2.29
N LEU A 3 9.64 -4.79 -2.24
CA LEU A 3 8.94 -4.55 -0.96
C LEU A 3 8.66 -5.84 -0.17
N LEU A 4 8.40 -6.94 -0.87
CA LEU A 4 8.12 -8.24 -0.27
C LEU A 4 9.38 -8.84 0.38
N ARG A 5 10.54 -8.64 -0.24
CA ARG A 5 11.83 -9.09 0.32
C ARG A 5 12.17 -8.43 1.67
N TYR A 6 11.72 -7.19 1.90
CA TYR A 6 12.10 -6.39 3.08
C TYR A 6 10.96 -6.14 4.07
N LYS A 7 9.74 -6.65 3.82
CA LYS A 7 8.62 -6.46 4.76
C LYS A 7 8.82 -7.20 6.08
N GLY A 8 9.68 -8.23 6.13
CA GLY A 8 9.85 -9.09 7.30
C GLY A 8 8.56 -9.82 7.69
N PHE A 9 8.57 -10.53 8.82
CA PHE A 9 7.44 -11.36 9.29
C PHE A 9 6.17 -10.59 9.73
N LEU A 10 6.15 -9.26 9.62
CA LEU A 10 5.03 -8.46 10.07
C LEU A 10 4.26 -7.90 8.88
N ASP A 11 2.94 -8.00 8.95
CA ASP A 11 2.03 -7.28 8.07
C ASP A 11 2.30 -5.78 8.17
N ARG A 12 2.55 -5.14 7.03
CA ARG A 12 2.81 -3.70 6.98
C ARG A 12 1.79 -2.96 6.13
N TRP A 13 1.28 -1.87 6.67
CA TRP A 13 0.50 -0.90 5.92
C TRP A 13 1.31 -0.35 4.74
N ILE A 14 0.61 -0.16 3.62
CA ILE A 14 1.04 0.65 2.49
C ILE A 14 0.09 1.84 2.35
N GLY A 15 0.53 2.90 1.69
CA GLY A 15 -0.26 4.13 1.56
C GLY A 15 -1.52 4.04 0.69
N LEU A 16 -2.07 2.85 0.46
CA LEU A 16 -3.26 2.66 -0.36
C LEU A 16 -4.50 2.59 0.53
N GLN A 17 -5.48 3.48 0.26
CA GLN A 17 -6.69 3.62 1.05
C GLN A 17 -7.92 3.91 0.19
N ARG A 18 -9.12 3.73 0.73
CA ARG A 18 -10.37 4.14 0.08
C ARG A 18 -11.39 4.64 1.09
N GLU A 19 -12.29 5.50 0.62
CA GLU A 19 -13.54 5.81 1.32
C GLU A 19 -14.63 4.79 0.95
N PRO A 20 -15.74 4.71 1.69
CA PRO A 20 -16.88 3.87 1.32
C PRO A 20 -17.31 4.16 -0.12
N ASP A 21 -17.47 3.10 -0.92
CA ASP A 21 -17.90 3.16 -2.31
C ASP A 21 -16.98 3.98 -3.25
N GLN A 22 -15.75 4.29 -2.83
CA GLN A 22 -14.75 4.96 -3.64
C GLN A 22 -13.66 4.00 -4.13
N PRO A 23 -13.00 4.30 -5.26
CA PRO A 23 -11.85 3.54 -5.71
C PRO A 23 -10.67 3.70 -4.75
N TRP A 24 -9.75 2.73 -4.80
CA TRP A 24 -8.49 2.80 -4.06
C TRP A 24 -7.63 3.94 -4.58
N ARG A 25 -7.02 4.72 -3.68
CA ARG A 25 -6.13 5.84 -4.02
C ARG A 25 -4.84 5.79 -3.23
N TRP A 26 -3.77 6.21 -3.88
CA TRP A 26 -2.47 6.46 -3.28
C TRP A 26 -2.46 7.79 -2.52
N PRO A 27 -1.47 8.05 -1.63
CA PRO A 27 -1.43 9.27 -0.83
C PRO A 27 -1.22 10.54 -1.68
N ASN A 28 -0.72 10.38 -2.91
CA ASN A 28 -0.56 11.47 -3.88
C ASN A 28 -1.86 11.78 -4.66
N GLY A 29 -2.98 11.13 -4.32
CA GLY A 29 -4.29 11.34 -4.95
C GLY A 29 -4.52 10.53 -6.23
N THR A 30 -3.51 9.82 -6.74
CA THR A 30 -3.67 8.97 -7.93
C THR A 30 -4.51 7.74 -7.62
N GLU A 31 -5.39 7.38 -8.55
CA GLU A 31 -6.19 6.16 -8.45
C GLU A 31 -5.31 4.92 -8.62
N PHE A 32 -5.66 3.86 -7.91
CA PHE A 32 -5.01 2.57 -8.04
C PHE A 32 -5.40 1.90 -9.36
N ASP A 33 -4.40 1.42 -10.08
CA ASP A 33 -4.52 0.79 -11.40
C ASP A 33 -5.00 -0.67 -11.35
N ASN A 34 -5.42 -1.18 -10.19
CA ASN A 34 -5.85 -2.57 -9.99
C ASN A 34 -4.82 -3.63 -10.42
N ARG A 35 -3.53 -3.27 -10.44
CA ARG A 35 -2.43 -4.17 -10.87
C ARG A 35 -2.23 -5.38 -9.95
N PHE A 36 -2.82 -5.39 -8.76
CA PHE A 36 -2.83 -6.54 -7.85
C PHE A 36 -4.19 -6.65 -7.14
N PRO A 37 -4.64 -7.87 -6.81
CA PRO A 37 -5.88 -8.06 -6.08
C PRO A 37 -5.73 -7.66 -4.62
N ILE A 38 -6.72 -6.93 -4.09
CA ILE A 38 -6.84 -6.57 -2.67
C ILE A 38 -7.98 -7.37 -2.07
N ARG A 39 -7.70 -8.13 -1.00
CA ARG A 39 -8.67 -8.97 -0.31
C ARG A 39 -9.16 -8.33 0.99
N GLY A 40 -10.34 -8.72 1.46
CA GLY A 40 -10.96 -8.17 2.67
C GLY A 40 -11.89 -6.99 2.40
N GLY A 41 -12.44 -6.41 3.47
CA GLY A 41 -13.46 -5.35 3.42
C GLY A 41 -13.03 -4.05 4.11
N GLY A 42 -11.72 -3.82 4.28
CA GLY A 42 -11.21 -2.63 4.94
C GLY A 42 -11.12 -1.39 4.06
N ASP A 43 -10.67 -0.32 4.69
CA ASP A 43 -10.41 1.01 4.12
C ASP A 43 -8.91 1.32 3.94
N CYS A 44 -8.01 0.55 4.57
CA CYS A 44 -6.55 0.62 4.36
C CYS A 44 -5.97 -0.72 3.91
N VAL A 45 -4.91 -0.69 3.10
CA VAL A 45 -4.23 -1.88 2.54
C VAL A 45 -2.91 -2.19 3.24
N PHE A 46 -2.67 -3.47 3.52
CA PHE A 46 -1.43 -4.00 4.05
C PHE A 46 -0.88 -5.16 3.22
N LEU A 47 0.42 -5.41 3.34
CA LEU A 47 1.12 -6.55 2.74
C LEU A 47 1.02 -7.79 3.62
N ILE A 48 0.70 -8.95 3.03
CA ILE A 48 0.75 -10.30 3.63
C ILE A 48 1.96 -11.09 3.07
N ASP A 49 2.42 -12.14 3.75
CA ASP A 49 3.64 -12.93 3.45
C ASP A 49 3.69 -13.72 2.13
N GLU A 50 2.68 -13.68 1.27
CA GLU A 50 2.62 -14.53 0.07
C GLU A 50 1.98 -13.81 -1.14
N ASP A 51 2.57 -12.70 -1.59
CA ASP A 51 2.10 -11.90 -2.75
C ASP A 51 0.68 -11.34 -2.64
N TRP A 52 0.05 -11.42 -1.47
CA TRP A 52 -1.33 -11.00 -1.26
C TRP A 52 -1.40 -9.67 -0.52
N PHE A 53 -2.34 -8.83 -0.97
CA PHE A 53 -2.64 -7.55 -0.34
C PHE A 53 -3.96 -7.69 0.41
N GLY A 54 -3.92 -7.46 1.72
CA GLY A 54 -5.10 -7.48 2.58
C GLY A 54 -5.61 -6.07 2.84
N SER A 55 -6.88 -5.95 3.19
CA SER A 55 -7.47 -4.70 3.67
C SER A 55 -8.08 -4.89 5.05
N SER A 56 -7.91 -3.88 5.91
CA SER A 56 -8.49 -3.85 7.26
C SER A 56 -8.77 -2.40 7.66
N ARG A 57 -9.41 -2.21 8.83
CA ARG A 57 -9.69 -0.87 9.36
C ARG A 57 -8.37 -0.13 9.56
N CYS A 58 -8.22 1.07 9.00
CA CYS A 58 -7.01 1.90 9.14
C CYS A 58 -6.56 2.10 10.60
N ARG A 59 -7.50 2.05 11.54
CA ARG A 59 -7.24 2.15 13.00
C ARG A 59 -6.53 0.93 13.60
N THR A 60 -6.38 -0.16 12.85
CA THR A 60 -5.71 -1.38 13.33
C THR A 60 -4.22 -1.14 13.45
N TRP A 61 -3.63 -1.53 14.58
CA TRP A 61 -2.22 -1.33 14.83
C TRP A 61 -1.38 -2.24 13.93
N ARG A 62 -0.62 -1.66 13.00
CA ARG A 62 0.39 -2.35 12.18
C ARG A 62 1.54 -1.40 11.88
N ARG A 63 2.73 -1.95 11.59
CA ARG A 63 3.85 -1.14 11.08
C ARG A 63 3.54 -0.68 9.66
N TRP A 64 4.25 0.32 9.15
CA TRP A 64 4.02 0.86 7.81
C TRP A 64 5.32 0.94 7.02
N ILE A 65 5.18 1.01 5.69
CA ILE A 65 6.27 1.32 4.77
C ILE A 65 5.96 2.66 4.11
N CYS A 66 6.93 3.58 4.14
CA CYS A 66 6.86 4.84 3.40
C CYS A 66 7.71 4.74 2.13
N SER A 67 7.28 5.41 1.07
CA SER A 67 8.07 5.66 -0.13
C SER A 67 8.06 7.15 -0.46
N LYS A 68 9.17 7.64 -1.00
CA LYS A 68 9.34 9.00 -1.50
C LYS A 68 10.19 8.93 -2.78
N PRO A 69 9.93 9.77 -3.79
CA PRO A 69 10.83 9.91 -4.92
C PRO A 69 12.26 10.23 -4.47
N ASP A 70 13.25 9.61 -5.10
CA ASP A 70 14.64 9.94 -4.85
C ASP A 70 14.95 11.34 -5.44
N ALA A 71 15.49 12.23 -4.62
CA ALA A 71 15.77 13.60 -5.04
C ALA A 71 16.79 13.69 -6.18
N ARG A 72 17.64 12.67 -6.37
CA ARG A 72 18.70 12.64 -7.39
C ARG A 72 18.20 12.13 -8.75
N THR A 73 17.03 11.51 -8.82
CA THR A 73 16.42 11.06 -10.09
C THR A 73 15.35 12.01 -10.62
N MET A 74 14.92 12.99 -9.83
CA MET A 74 13.90 13.99 -10.20
C MET A 74 14.37 15.07 -11.20
N GLY A 75 15.63 15.03 -11.64
CA GLY A 75 16.27 16.05 -12.48
C GLY A 75 16.86 15.58 -13.80
N LYS A 76 16.51 14.39 -14.30
CA LYS A 76 16.88 13.94 -15.66
C LYS A 76 15.62 13.76 -16.50
N GLY A 77 15.09 14.89 -16.96
CA GLY A 77 14.19 15.00 -18.11
C GLY A 77 14.95 15.62 -19.26
#